data_AF-A0A6B3I1Z7-F1
#
_entry.id   AF-A0A6B3I1Z7-F1
#
_cell.length_a   1.000
_cell.length_b   1.000
_cell.length_c   1.000
_cell.angle_alpha   90.00
_cell.angle_beta   90.00
_cell.angle_gamma   90.00
#
_symmetry.space_group_name_H-M   'P 1'
#
loop_
_entity.id
_entity.type
_entity.pdbx_description
1 polymer ?
#
loop_
_entity_poly.entity_id
_entity_poly.type
_entity_poly.pdbx_seq_one_letter_code
_entity_poly.pdbx_strand_id
1 'polypeptide(L)' 'MIAVVGHTDLTEDAHGVVRAALRTRLAQAPAGTGALVRAGRGLPQVYGRAAREAGRPLTVVLPAEG' A
#
# COMPACT_ATOMS: atom_id res chain seq x y z
N MET A 1 -2.63 -3.74 12.34
CA MET A 1 -2.93 -3.17 11.01
C MET A 1 -1.74 -2.32 10.59
N ILE A 2 -1.39 -2.29 9.30
CA ILE A 2 -0.33 -1.42 8.76
C ILE A 2 -0.99 -0.37 7.87
N ALA A 3 -0.69 0.91 8.12
CA ALA A 3 -1.10 2.02 7.28
C ALA A 3 0.13 2.63 6.60
N VAL A 4 -0.05 3.19 5.41
CA VAL A 4 1.01 3.91 4.69
C VAL A 4 0.52 5.30 4.26
N VAL A 5 1.47 6.24 4.24
CA VAL A 5 1.28 7.60 3.73
C VAL A 5 2.45 7.91 2.82
N GLY A 6 2.21 8.66 1.75
CA GLY A 6 3.26 9.09 0.85
C GLY A 6 2.72 9.73 -0.42
N HIS A 7 3.63 9.87 -1.37
CA HIS A 7 3.50 10.73 -2.53
C HIS A 7 2.48 10.19 -3.54
N THR A 8 1.67 11.09 -4.11
CA THR A 8 0.67 10.78 -5.13
C THR A 8 1.25 10.73 -6.55
N ASP A 9 2.45 11.26 -6.71
CA ASP A 9 3.18 11.52 -7.96
C ASP A 9 4.43 10.63 -8.10
N LEU A 10 4.37 9.41 -7.57
CA LEU A 10 5.43 8.44 -7.82
C LEU A 10 5.61 8.22 -9.34
N THR A 11 6.86 8.32 -9.80
CA THR A 11 7.23 7.95 -11.16
C THR A 11 7.19 6.43 -11.35
N GLU A 12 7.14 5.98 -12.60
CA GLU A 12 7.16 4.53 -12.89
C GLU A 12 8.45 3.85 -12.39
N ASP A 13 9.60 4.51 -12.48
CA ASP A 13 10.86 4.00 -11.92
C ASP A 13 10.76 3.85 -10.39
N ALA A 14 10.16 4.83 -9.71
CA ALA A 14 9.94 4.77 -8.28
C ALA A 14 8.94 3.67 -7.88
N HIS A 15 7.96 3.34 -8.73
CA HIS A 15 7.01 2.26 -8.45
C HIS A 15 7.69 0.92 -8.22
N GLY A 16 8.70 0.57 -9.03
CA GLY A 16 9.42 -0.69 -8.91
C GLY A 16 10.12 -0.83 -7.55
N VAL A 17 10.89 0.20 -7.17
CA VAL A 17 11.64 0.24 -5.90
C VAL A 17 10.70 0.21 -4.71
N VAL A 18 9.66 1.06 -4.72
CA VAL A 18 8.67 1.13 -3.64
C VAL A 18 7.93 -0.20 -3.50
N ARG A 19 7.49 -0.81 -4.61
CA ARG A 19 6.80 -2.11 -4.57
C ARG A 19 7.68 -3.21 -3.98
N ALA A 20 8.96 -3.27 -4.34
CA ALA A 20 9.89 -4.25 -3.78
C ALA A 20 10.04 -4.08 -2.26
N ALA A 21 10.24 -2.85 -1.79
CA ALA A 21 10.33 -2.54 -0.36
C ALA A 21 9.03 -2.92 0.39
N LEU A 22 7.88 -2.59 -0.17
CA LEU A 22 6.58 -2.92 0.42
C LEU A 22 6.34 -4.43 0.51
N ARG A 23 6.71 -5.20 -0.52
CA ARG A 23 6.60 -6.67 -0.47
C ARG A 23 7.41 -7.26 0.68
N THR A 24 8.65 -6.80 0.88
CA THR A 24 9.48 -7.24 2.00
C THR A 24 8.84 -6.91 3.35
N ARG A 25 8.33 -5.68 3.52
CA ARG A 25 7.67 -5.26 4.78
C ARG A 25 6.38 -6.04 5.04
N LEU A 26 5.59 -6.28 4.00
CA LEU A 26 4.35 -7.07 4.11
C LEU A 26 4.62 -8.55 4.36
N ALA A 27 5.71 -9.11 3.86
CA ALA A 27 6.11 -10.49 4.16
C ALA A 27 6.53 -10.67 5.62
N GLN A 28 7.18 -9.66 6.20
CA GLN A 28 7.61 -9.67 7.60
C GLN A 28 6.47 -9.41 8.60
N ALA A 29 5.32 -8.90 8.14
CA ALA A 29 4.18 -8.65 9.00
C ALA A 29 3.57 -9.98 9.50
N PRO A 30 3.12 -10.06 10.77
CA PRO A 30 2.43 -11.23 11.29
C PRO A 30 1.27 -11.68 10.40
N ALA A 31 0.99 -12.99 10.34
CA ALA A 31 -0.15 -13.53 9.61
C ALA A 31 -1.45 -12.84 10.02
N GLY A 32 -2.36 -12.59 9.07
CA GLY A 32 -3.63 -11.91 9.33
C GLY A 32 -3.52 -10.39 9.57
N THR A 33 -2.32 -9.79 9.58
CA THR A 33 -2.19 -8.33 9.68
C THR A 33 -2.89 -7.65 8.50
N GLY A 34 -3.93 -6.85 8.80
CA GLY A 34 -4.62 -6.03 7.81
C GLY A 34 -3.80 -4.85 7.32
N ALA A 35 -4.05 -4.45 6.07
CA ALA A 35 -3.48 -3.28 5.39
C ALA A 35 -4.55 -2.19 5.27
N LEU A 36 -4.16 -0.93 5.47
CA LEU A 36 -5.02 0.24 5.39
C LEU A 36 -4.40 1.29 4.47
N VAL A 37 -5.20 1.87 3.58
CA VAL A 37 -4.73 2.92 2.69
C VAL A 37 -5.84 3.91 2.33
N ARG A 38 -5.52 5.20 2.21
CA ARG A 38 -6.43 6.19 1.62
C ARG A 38 -6.53 5.95 0.11
N ALA A 39 -7.71 6.07 -0.48
CA ALA A 39 -7.85 6.03 -1.93
C ALA A 39 -7.09 7.20 -2.61
N GLY A 40 -6.35 6.89 -3.67
CA GLY A 40 -5.55 7.87 -4.41
C GLY A 40 -4.58 7.22 -5.39
N ARG A 41 -3.84 8.05 -6.14
CA ARG A 41 -2.75 7.63 -7.05
C ARG A 41 -1.42 7.54 -6.32
N GLY A 42 -0.39 7.01 -6.98
CA GLY A 42 0.97 6.91 -6.43
C GLY A 42 1.07 5.83 -5.36
N LEU A 43 1.67 6.15 -4.21
CA LEU A 43 1.93 5.18 -3.14
C LEU A 43 0.68 4.42 -2.70
N PRO A 44 -0.49 5.06 -2.47
CA PRO A 44 -1.72 4.34 -2.18
C PRO A 44 -2.04 3.16 -3.09
N GLN A 45 -1.90 3.36 -4.39
CA GLN A 45 -2.22 2.35 -5.39
C GLN A 45 -1.17 1.22 -5.40
N VAL A 46 0.11 1.57 -5.30
CA VAL A 46 1.21 0.59 -5.24
C VAL A 46 1.09 -0.28 -3.99
N TYR A 47 0.80 0.32 -2.84
CA TYR A 47 0.62 -0.41 -1.59
C TYR A 47 -0.61 -1.30 -1.58
N GLY A 48 -1.76 -0.81 -2.05
CA GLY A 48 -2.97 -1.63 -2.13
C GLY A 48 -2.77 -2.88 -3.00
N ARG A 49 -2.04 -2.76 -4.12
CA ARG A 49 -1.66 -3.91 -4.95
C ARG A 49 -0.74 -4.88 -4.22
N ALA A 50 0.33 -4.36 -3.60
CA ALA A 50 1.27 -5.19 -2.84
C ALA A 50 0.60 -5.93 -1.67
N ALA A 51 -0.34 -5.28 -0.98
CA ALA A 51 -1.12 -5.89 0.10
C ALA A 51 -2.00 -7.03 -0.42
N ARG A 52 -2.68 -6.84 -1.55
CA ARG A 52 -3.47 -7.91 -2.19
C ARG A 52 -2.62 -9.08 -2.65
N GLU A 53 -1.48 -8.80 -3.28
CA GLU A 53 -0.52 -9.83 -3.71
C GLU A 53 0.04 -10.63 -2.54
N ALA A 54 0.20 -9.99 -1.38
CA ALA A 54 0.64 -10.63 -0.14
C ALA A 54 -0.50 -11.30 0.64
N GLY A 55 -1.71 -11.41 0.09
CA GLY A 55 -2.86 -12.04 0.73
C GLY A 55 -3.35 -11.33 1.99
N ARG A 56 -3.07 -10.03 2.13
CA ARG A 56 -3.45 -9.25 3.32
C ARG A 56 -4.87 -8.70 3.18
N PRO A 57 -5.70 -8.75 4.25
CA PRO A 57 -6.98 -8.04 4.26
C PRO A 57 -6.73 -6.55 4.02
N LEU A 58 -7.36 -5.97 3.00
CA LEU A 58 -7.14 -4.58 2.60
C LEU A 58 -8.39 -3.74 2.86
N THR A 59 -8.23 -2.70 3.68
CA THR A 59 -9.22 -1.64 3.87
C THR A 59 -8.79 -0.39 3.09
N VAL A 60 -9.68 0.13 2.26
CA VAL A 60 -9.47 1.37 1.52
C VAL A 60 -10.38 2.45 2.10
N VAL A 61 -9.79 3.56 2.54
CA VAL A 61 -10.51 4.71 3.08
C VAL A 61 -10.75 5.71 1.96
N LEU A 62 -12.01 5.99 1.67
CA LEU A 62 -12.39 7.08 0.79
C LEU A 62 -12.46 8.37 1.63
N PRO A 63 -11.80 9.46 1.22
CA PRO A 63 -12.00 10.74 1.87
C PRO A 63 -13.46 11.16 1.69
N ALA A 64 -14.10 11.59 2.78
CA ALA A 64 -15.44 12.16 2.71
C ALA A 64 -15.45 13.49 1.95
N GLU A 65 -14.37 14.25 2.10
CA GLU A 65 -14.12 15.55 1.46
C GLU A 65 -12.61 15.69 1.16
N GLY A 66 -12.27 16.38 0.08
CA GLY A 66 -10.90 16.58 -0.38
C GLY A 66 -10.74 16.63 -1.89
#